data_AF-A0A7K4CVQ1-F1
#
_entry.id   AF-A0A7K4CVQ1-F1
#
_cell.length_a   1.000
_cell.length_b   1.000
_cell.length_c   1.000
_cell.angle_alpha   90.00
_cell.angle_beta   90.00
_cell.angle_gamma   90.00
#
_symmetry.space_group_name_H-M   'P 1'
#
loop_
_entity.id
_entity.type
_entity.pdbx_description
1 polymer ?
#
loop_
_entity_poly.entity_id
_entity_poly.type
_entity_poly.pdbx_seq_one_letter_code
_entity_poly.pdbx_strand_id
1 'polypeptide(L)'
;MSLGTIVTLRESEFFTFFNIHEVSRQETGRKGVRAMQCKPGGFQEHIDISFEMDANENVVSARLVLDRSWIGNPDHVNPFANDIAKSFIDTLVPAVDHGAIEPLLATIMNAKGIGDKRIYLHDQPRDLNPNFDTIKALGVYLQVIGKHEIMLSSCMLRMENIVAGGRVRLEIEVLPR
;
A
#
# COMPACT_ATOMS: atom_id res chain seq x y z
N MET A 1 -11.09 -15.02 5.39
CA MET A 1 -10.84 -15.18 3.93
C MET A 1 -9.33 -15.02 3.66
N SER A 2 -8.82 -15.23 2.45
CA SER A 2 -7.41 -14.91 2.10
C SER A 2 -7.35 -13.73 1.14
N LEU A 3 -6.20 -13.03 1.07
CA LEU A 3 -5.97 -11.95 0.09
C LEU A 3 -5.57 -12.49 -1.31
N GLY A 4 -5.85 -13.78 -1.57
CA GLY A 4 -5.30 -14.54 -2.69
C GLY A 4 -4.10 -15.40 -2.28
N THR A 5 -3.56 -16.15 -3.25
CA THR A 5 -2.33 -16.93 -3.06
C THR A 5 -1.12 -16.14 -3.52
N ILE A 6 0.04 -16.38 -2.92
CA ILE A 6 1.25 -15.69 -3.36
C ILE A 6 1.64 -16.02 -4.81
N VAL A 7 1.28 -17.23 -5.28
CA VAL A 7 1.51 -17.67 -6.66
C VAL A 7 0.74 -16.77 -7.62
N THR A 8 -0.56 -16.57 -7.39
CA THR A 8 -1.39 -15.68 -8.22
C THR A 8 -0.94 -14.22 -8.12
N LEU A 9 -0.57 -13.74 -6.93
CA LEU A 9 -0.13 -12.36 -6.75
C LEU A 9 1.17 -12.05 -7.50
N ARG A 10 2.08 -13.02 -7.65
CA ARG A 10 3.32 -12.84 -8.44
C ARG A 10 3.08 -12.57 -9.92
N GLU A 11 1.92 -12.98 -10.43
CA GLU A 11 1.51 -12.75 -11.82
C GLU A 11 0.79 -11.40 -11.99
N SER A 12 0.51 -10.68 -10.89
CA SER A 12 -0.17 -9.38 -10.94
C SER A 12 0.67 -8.29 -11.59
N GLU A 13 -0.01 -7.24 -12.06
CA GLU A 13 0.65 -6.02 -12.56
C GLU A 13 1.55 -5.40 -11.49
N PHE A 14 1.17 -5.44 -10.21
CA PHE A 14 2.02 -4.93 -9.13
C PHE A 14 3.37 -5.64 -9.05
N PHE A 15 3.41 -6.97 -9.13
CA PHE A 15 4.68 -7.69 -9.10
C PHE A 15 5.51 -7.48 -10.36
N THR A 16 4.87 -7.51 -11.53
CA THR A 16 5.55 -7.44 -12.82
C THR A 16 6.03 -6.03 -13.15
N PHE A 17 5.20 -5.01 -12.95
CA PHE A 17 5.54 -3.60 -13.23
C PHE A 17 6.65 -3.08 -12.31
N PHE A 18 6.56 -3.34 -11.00
CA PHE A 18 7.59 -2.92 -10.03
C PHE A 18 8.79 -3.88 -9.95
N ASN A 19 8.82 -4.95 -10.76
CA ASN A 19 9.86 -5.98 -10.75
C ASN A 19 10.14 -6.51 -9.32
N ILE A 20 9.07 -6.88 -8.62
CA ILE A 20 9.13 -7.32 -7.22
C ILE A 20 9.69 -8.73 -7.17
N HIS A 21 10.75 -8.90 -6.39
CA HIS A 21 11.40 -10.19 -6.19
C HIS A 21 11.52 -10.50 -4.70
N GLU A 22 11.49 -11.79 -4.39
CA GLU A 22 11.72 -12.30 -3.04
C GLU A 22 13.19 -12.16 -2.66
N VAL A 23 13.44 -11.65 -1.45
CA VAL A 23 14.78 -11.51 -0.87
C VAL A 23 15.02 -12.56 0.20
N SER A 24 13.99 -12.87 1.00
CA SER A 24 14.08 -13.92 2.00
C SER A 24 12.71 -14.51 2.33
N ARG A 25 12.73 -15.72 2.86
CA ARG A 25 11.55 -16.39 3.40
C ARG A 25 11.92 -17.16 4.64
N GLN A 26 11.15 -16.98 5.70
CA GLN A 26 11.41 -17.56 7.01
C GLN A 26 10.11 -17.95 7.71
N GLU A 27 10.18 -18.99 8.55
CA GLU A 27 9.10 -19.30 9.48
C GLU A 27 8.89 -18.13 10.43
N THR A 28 7.64 -17.82 10.72
CA THR A 28 7.31 -16.85 11.76
C THR A 28 7.22 -17.55 13.12
N GLY A 29 7.15 -16.79 14.20
CA GLY A 29 6.82 -17.35 15.53
C GLY A 29 5.40 -17.96 15.61
N ARG A 30 4.57 -17.81 14.57
CA ARG A 30 3.23 -18.39 14.48
C ARG A 30 3.28 -19.71 13.70
N LYS A 31 2.72 -20.76 14.31
CA LYS A 31 2.69 -22.10 13.74
C LYS A 31 2.02 -22.10 12.36
N GLY A 32 2.75 -22.59 11.35
CA GLY A 32 2.25 -22.74 9.98
C GLY A 32 2.15 -21.44 9.19
N VAL A 33 2.76 -20.36 9.68
CA VAL A 33 2.83 -19.07 8.97
C VAL A 33 4.27 -18.75 8.63
N ARG A 34 4.52 -18.45 7.35
CA ARG A 34 5.82 -18.04 6.81
C ARG A 34 5.79 -16.59 6.39
N ALA A 35 6.84 -15.83 6.70
CA ALA A 35 7.03 -14.48 6.23
C ALA A 35 7.97 -14.49 5.01
N MET A 36 7.57 -13.81 3.95
CA MET A 36 8.35 -13.56 2.75
C MET A 36 8.63 -12.06 2.64
N GLN A 37 9.91 -11.70 2.62
CA GLN A 37 10.37 -10.34 2.39
C GLN A 37 10.68 -10.16 0.90
N CYS A 38 10.23 -9.05 0.34
CA CYS A 38 10.38 -8.70 -1.05
C CYS A 38 10.96 -7.30 -1.23
N LYS A 39 11.58 -7.07 -2.38
CA LYS A 39 12.04 -5.77 -2.83
C LYS A 39 11.60 -5.50 -4.26
N PRO A 40 11.26 -4.25 -4.59
CA PRO A 40 11.06 -3.84 -5.99
C PRO A 40 12.39 -3.82 -6.75
N GLY A 41 12.34 -3.67 -8.08
CA GLY A 41 13.54 -3.51 -8.91
C GLY A 41 14.31 -2.22 -8.62
N GLY A 42 13.63 -1.13 -8.25
CA GLY A 42 14.22 0.18 -7.96
C GLY A 42 13.76 0.77 -6.63
N PHE A 43 14.53 1.74 -6.10
CA PHE A 43 14.28 2.41 -4.81
C PHE A 43 14.18 1.45 -3.60
N GLN A 44 14.95 0.36 -3.65
CA GLN A 44 14.94 -0.72 -2.65
C GLN A 44 15.30 -0.23 -1.24
N GLU A 45 16.09 0.83 -1.12
CA GLU A 45 16.51 1.46 0.11
C GLU A 45 15.38 2.21 0.84
N HIS A 46 14.28 2.50 0.14
CA HIS A 46 13.13 3.25 0.65
C HIS A 46 11.88 2.41 0.84
N ILE A 47 11.83 1.24 0.20
CA ILE A 47 10.63 0.41 0.09
C ILE A 47 10.91 -0.97 0.69
N ASP A 48 10.11 -1.38 1.67
CA ASP A 48 10.07 -2.76 2.15
C ASP A 48 8.68 -3.35 1.90
N ILE A 49 8.64 -4.56 1.36
CA ILE A 49 7.40 -5.28 1.09
C ILE A 49 7.50 -6.61 1.80
N SER A 50 6.46 -7.00 2.52
CA SER A 50 6.43 -8.32 3.16
C SER A 50 5.05 -8.94 3.09
N PHE A 51 5.02 -10.26 2.95
CA PHE A 51 3.81 -11.06 2.94
C PHE A 51 3.94 -12.15 4.00
N GLU A 52 2.87 -12.41 4.72
CA GLU A 52 2.74 -13.57 5.57
C GLU A 52 1.75 -14.54 4.95
N MET A 53 2.11 -15.81 4.92
CA MET A 53 1.37 -16.85 4.21
C MET A 53 1.15 -18.05 5.09
N ASP A 54 -0.01 -18.69 4.95
CA ASP A 54 -0.28 -19.99 5.58
C ASP A 54 0.45 -21.15 4.87
N ALA A 55 0.20 -22.38 5.33
CA ALA A 55 0.78 -23.59 4.74
C ALA A 55 0.32 -23.85 3.29
N ASN A 56 -0.80 -23.27 2.87
CA ASN A 56 -1.35 -23.38 1.51
C ASN A 56 -0.93 -22.19 0.62
N GLU A 57 0.01 -21.37 1.09
CA GLU A 57 0.48 -20.15 0.42
C GLU A 57 -0.60 -19.07 0.22
N ASN A 58 -1.68 -19.13 1.00
CA ASN A 58 -2.65 -18.05 1.09
C ASN A 58 -2.04 -16.89 1.86
N VAL A 59 -2.15 -15.68 1.32
CA VAL A 59 -1.70 -14.47 2.01
C VAL A 59 -2.67 -14.13 3.13
N VAL A 60 -2.13 -14.11 4.36
CA VAL A 60 -2.85 -13.79 5.62
C VAL A 60 -2.46 -12.43 6.20
N SER A 61 -1.39 -11.82 5.69
CA SER A 61 -1.06 -10.40 5.89
C SER A 61 -0.16 -9.94 4.75
N ALA A 62 -0.34 -8.71 4.31
CA ALA A 62 0.56 -8.07 3.37
C ALA A 62 0.87 -6.66 3.86
N ARG A 63 2.15 -6.28 3.81
CA ARG A 63 2.64 -5.01 4.33
C ARG A 63 3.58 -4.33 3.35
N LEU A 64 3.37 -3.03 3.15
CA LEU A 64 4.24 -2.11 2.43
C LEU A 64 4.73 -1.05 3.42
N VAL A 65 6.05 -0.83 3.47
CA VAL A 65 6.67 0.21 4.28
C VAL A 65 7.48 1.14 3.41
N LEU A 66 7.20 2.45 3.51
CA LEU A 66 7.80 3.50 2.69
C LEU A 66 8.49 4.56 3.56
N ASP A 67 9.72 4.94 3.21
CA ASP A 67 10.43 6.06 3.85
C ASP A 67 9.69 7.39 3.67
N ARG A 68 9.45 8.14 4.76
CA ARG A 68 8.79 9.45 4.67
C ARG A 68 9.55 10.46 3.85
N SER A 69 10.87 10.52 4.02
CA SER A 69 11.73 11.39 3.23
C SER A 69 11.70 11.07 1.73
N TRP A 70 11.28 9.86 1.35
CA TRP A 70 11.14 9.45 -0.05
C TRP A 70 9.74 9.65 -0.61
N ILE A 71 8.68 9.47 0.21
CA ILE A 71 7.31 9.83 -0.16
C ILE A 71 7.22 11.34 -0.43
N GLY A 72 7.90 12.15 0.38
CA GLY A 72 7.92 13.59 0.28
C GLY A 72 7.15 14.27 1.41
N ASN A 73 6.71 15.49 1.15
CA ASN A 73 6.06 16.36 2.13
C ASN A 73 4.87 17.10 1.47
N PRO A 74 4.10 17.91 2.21
CA PRO A 74 2.99 18.66 1.64
C PRO A 74 3.37 19.66 0.52
N ASP A 75 4.66 19.93 0.29
CA ASP A 75 5.11 20.82 -0.78
C ASP A 75 5.49 20.05 -2.06
N HIS A 76 5.99 18.81 -1.91
CA HIS A 76 6.35 17.91 -3.02
C HIS A 76 6.09 16.45 -2.65
N VAL A 77 5.29 15.75 -3.48
CA VAL A 77 5.00 14.32 -3.31
C VAL A 77 5.60 13.54 -4.47
N ASN A 78 6.37 12.50 -4.16
CA ASN A 78 6.99 11.63 -5.14
C ASN A 78 5.91 10.80 -5.87
N PRO A 79 5.74 10.96 -7.20
CA PRO A 79 4.72 10.22 -7.95
C PRO A 79 4.89 8.70 -7.88
N PHE A 80 6.12 8.19 -7.79
CA PHE A 80 6.38 6.75 -7.64
C PHE A 80 5.89 6.21 -6.29
N ALA A 81 5.93 7.03 -5.24
CA ALA A 81 5.39 6.64 -3.94
C ALA A 81 3.86 6.53 -3.96
N ASN A 82 3.17 7.41 -4.70
CA ASN A 82 1.73 7.32 -4.91
C ASN A 82 1.38 6.06 -5.69
N ASP A 83 2.09 5.82 -6.79
CA ASP A 83 1.82 4.74 -7.72
C ASP A 83 2.01 3.36 -7.07
N ILE A 84 3.12 3.16 -6.35
CA ILE A 84 3.35 1.89 -5.64
C ILE A 84 2.36 1.68 -4.49
N ALA A 85 2.01 2.73 -3.74
CA ALA A 85 1.04 2.64 -2.65
C ALA A 85 -0.36 2.29 -3.16
N LYS A 86 -0.82 2.97 -4.22
CA LYS A 86 -2.08 2.67 -4.90
C LYS A 86 -2.07 1.24 -5.39
N SER A 87 -1.03 0.85 -6.15
CA SER A 87 -0.96 -0.46 -6.80
C SER A 87 -0.90 -1.60 -5.79
N PHE A 88 -0.21 -1.41 -4.67
CA PHE A 88 -0.20 -2.36 -3.55
C PHE A 88 -1.60 -2.57 -2.97
N ILE A 89 -2.32 -1.49 -2.63
CA ILE A 89 -3.67 -1.58 -2.06
C ILE A 89 -4.63 -2.24 -3.07
N ASP A 90 -4.62 -1.77 -4.31
CA ASP A 90 -5.50 -2.24 -5.39
C ASP A 90 -5.33 -3.74 -5.68
N THR A 91 -4.09 -4.23 -5.61
CA THR A 91 -3.77 -5.65 -5.84
C THR A 91 -4.24 -6.56 -4.70
N LEU A 92 -4.22 -6.07 -3.46
CA LEU A 92 -4.44 -6.88 -2.26
C LEU A 92 -5.83 -6.77 -1.67
N VAL A 93 -6.54 -5.67 -1.92
CA VAL A 93 -7.95 -5.54 -1.55
C VAL A 93 -8.77 -6.45 -2.45
N PRO A 94 -9.58 -7.38 -1.90
CA PRO A 94 -10.39 -8.27 -2.73
C PRO A 94 -11.43 -7.51 -3.55
N ALA A 95 -11.78 -8.03 -4.73
CA ALA A 95 -12.66 -7.37 -5.70
C ALA A 95 -14.03 -6.93 -5.12
N VAL A 96 -14.55 -7.64 -4.12
CA VAL A 96 -15.81 -7.28 -3.43
C VAL A 96 -15.73 -5.93 -2.71
N ASP A 97 -14.53 -5.50 -2.31
CA ASP A 97 -14.28 -4.26 -1.58
C ASP A 97 -13.80 -3.11 -2.50
N HIS A 98 -13.61 -3.36 -3.80
CA HIS A 98 -13.07 -2.37 -4.75
C HIS A 98 -13.90 -1.09 -4.84
N GLY A 99 -15.24 -1.21 -4.88
CA GLY A 99 -16.11 -0.04 -4.93
C GLY A 99 -16.02 0.85 -3.67
N ALA A 100 -15.65 0.28 -2.52
CA ALA A 100 -15.48 1.05 -1.28
C ALA A 100 -14.11 1.74 -1.20
N ILE A 101 -13.07 1.16 -1.82
CA ILE A 101 -11.70 1.68 -1.75
C ILE A 101 -11.32 2.60 -2.93
N GLU A 102 -12.09 2.58 -4.02
CA GLU A 102 -11.83 3.39 -5.23
C GLU A 102 -11.59 4.89 -4.93
N PRO A 103 -12.37 5.57 -4.07
CA PRO A 103 -12.10 6.97 -3.72
C PRO A 103 -10.72 7.16 -3.08
N LEU A 104 -10.26 6.23 -2.24
CA LEU A 104 -8.93 6.28 -1.63
C LEU A 104 -7.84 6.06 -2.68
N LEU A 105 -7.97 5.07 -3.56
CA LEU A 105 -6.98 4.79 -4.60
C LEU A 105 -6.79 6.00 -5.51
N ALA A 106 -7.88 6.61 -5.95
CA ALA A 106 -7.85 7.82 -6.76
C ALA A 106 -7.23 9.01 -6.00
N THR A 107 -7.53 9.14 -4.70
CA THR A 107 -7.01 10.22 -3.86
C THR A 107 -5.50 10.07 -3.65
N ILE A 108 -4.99 8.86 -3.37
CA ILE A 108 -3.55 8.59 -3.26
C ILE A 108 -2.85 8.89 -4.59
N MET A 109 -3.39 8.41 -5.72
CA MET A 109 -2.79 8.62 -7.03
C MET A 109 -2.71 10.11 -7.43
N ASN A 110 -3.63 10.91 -6.91
CA ASN A 110 -3.70 12.36 -7.14
C ASN A 110 -3.14 13.19 -5.98
N ALA A 111 -2.57 12.56 -4.94
CA ALA A 111 -1.91 13.26 -3.85
C ALA A 111 -0.75 14.08 -4.42
N LYS A 112 -0.75 15.38 -4.12
CA LYS A 112 0.22 16.33 -4.67
C LYS A 112 0.63 17.33 -3.61
N GLY A 113 1.86 17.80 -3.73
CA GLY A 113 2.32 18.94 -2.95
C GLY A 113 1.70 20.26 -3.45
N ILE A 114 1.68 21.28 -2.59
CA ILE A 114 1.20 22.63 -2.93
C ILE A 114 2.00 23.23 -4.10
N GLY A 115 3.27 22.83 -4.27
CA GLY A 115 4.15 23.28 -5.36
C GLY A 115 4.05 22.47 -6.66
N ASP A 116 3.36 21.33 -6.67
CA ASP A 116 3.35 20.42 -7.81
C ASP A 116 2.36 20.90 -8.89
N LYS A 117 2.88 21.39 -10.03
CA LYS A 117 2.07 21.72 -11.21
C LYS A 117 1.83 20.47 -12.06
N ARG A 118 0.58 19.99 -12.14
CA ARG A 118 0.15 19.01 -13.14
C ARG A 118 -0.56 19.69 -14.30
N ILE A 119 -0.11 19.40 -15.52
CA ILE A 119 -0.82 19.73 -16.76
C ILE A 119 -1.56 18.46 -17.17
N TYR A 120 -2.89 18.47 -17.08
CA TYR A 120 -3.70 17.38 -17.60
C TYR A 120 -3.81 17.53 -19.12
N LEU A 121 -3.37 16.51 -19.86
CA LEU A 121 -3.48 16.48 -21.32
C LEU A 121 -4.87 15.99 -21.79
N HIS A 122 -5.65 15.39 -20.90
CA HIS A 122 -7.03 14.90 -21.11
C HIS A 122 -7.91 15.20 -19.87
N ASP A 123 -9.19 14.79 -19.89
CA ASP A 123 -10.21 15.08 -18.87
C ASP A 123 -9.67 15.06 -17.43
N GLN A 124 -10.11 16.05 -16.64
CA GLN A 124 -9.78 16.12 -15.22
C GLN A 124 -10.22 14.84 -14.49
N PRO A 125 -9.50 14.42 -13.43
CA PRO A 125 -9.94 13.31 -12.59
C PRO A 125 -11.37 13.57 -12.11
N ARG A 126 -12.22 12.54 -12.17
CA ARG A 126 -13.58 12.61 -11.62
C ARG A 126 -13.49 13.07 -10.17
N ASP A 127 -14.37 13.99 -9.79
CA ASP A 127 -14.53 14.46 -8.43
C ASP A 127 -15.17 13.33 -7.60
N LEU A 128 -14.35 12.37 -7.16
CA LEU A 128 -14.76 11.30 -6.27
C LEU A 128 -14.91 11.92 -4.89
N ASN A 129 -16.13 12.34 -4.54
CA ASN A 129 -16.45 12.96 -3.27
C ASN A 129 -15.90 12.07 -2.12
N PRO A 130 -14.79 12.47 -1.46
CA PRO A 130 -14.06 11.56 -0.59
C PRO A 130 -14.88 11.32 0.68
N ASN A 131 -15.09 10.05 1.01
CA ASN A 131 -15.74 9.67 2.26
C ASN A 131 -14.81 9.91 3.46
N PHE A 132 -15.35 9.79 4.69
CA PHE A 132 -14.59 10.02 5.92
C PHE A 132 -13.31 9.17 5.99
N ASP A 133 -13.40 7.89 5.62
CA ASP A 133 -12.25 6.98 5.63
C ASP A 133 -11.16 7.39 4.65
N THR A 134 -11.55 7.86 3.47
CA THR A 134 -10.63 8.39 2.45
C THR A 134 -9.89 9.62 2.98
N ILE A 135 -10.61 10.56 3.60
CA ILE A 135 -10.01 11.77 4.17
C ILE A 135 -9.02 11.40 5.29
N LYS A 136 -9.39 10.46 6.17
CA LYS A 136 -8.53 10.03 7.27
C LYS A 136 -7.29 9.28 6.78
N ALA A 137 -7.46 8.34 5.87
CA ALA A 137 -6.35 7.59 5.28
C ALA A 137 -5.40 8.51 4.48
N LEU A 138 -5.92 9.47 3.72
CA LEU A 138 -5.10 10.51 3.09
C LEU A 138 -4.35 11.34 4.14
N GLY A 139 -5.01 11.71 5.23
CA GLY A 139 -4.35 12.39 6.35
C GLY A 139 -3.17 11.59 6.91
N VAL A 140 -3.27 10.25 7.00
CA VAL A 140 -2.14 9.40 7.36
C VAL A 140 -1.08 9.41 6.26
N TYR A 141 -1.49 9.26 5.00
CA TYR A 141 -0.58 9.28 3.85
C TYR A 141 0.23 10.58 3.74
N LEU A 142 -0.37 11.72 4.07
CA LEU A 142 0.29 13.04 4.07
C LEU A 142 0.92 13.42 5.41
N GLN A 143 1.02 12.47 6.35
CA GLN A 143 1.65 12.66 7.67
C GLN A 143 0.96 13.72 8.57
N VAL A 144 -0.34 13.97 8.33
CA VAL A 144 -1.18 14.83 9.18
C VAL A 144 -1.81 14.02 10.33
N ILE A 145 -2.07 12.74 10.10
CA ILE A 145 -2.69 11.82 11.06
C ILE A 145 -1.71 10.67 11.36
N GLY A 146 -1.62 10.25 12.62
CA GLY A 146 -0.73 9.16 13.02
C GLY A 146 -1.14 7.80 12.44
N LYS A 147 -2.41 7.45 12.53
CA LYS A 147 -2.93 6.12 12.17
C LYS A 147 -4.39 6.20 11.73
N HIS A 148 -4.80 5.32 10.81
CA HIS A 148 -6.21 5.07 10.46
C HIS A 148 -6.41 3.63 10.00
N GLU A 149 -7.58 3.07 10.29
CA GLU A 149 -7.98 1.72 9.88
C GLU A 149 -9.32 1.82 9.14
N ILE A 150 -9.42 1.17 7.99
CA ILE A 150 -10.64 1.06 7.19
C ILE A 150 -11.11 -0.39 7.25
N MET A 151 -12.28 -0.59 7.85
CA MET A 151 -12.93 -1.90 7.95
C MET A 151 -13.80 -2.13 6.71
N LEU A 152 -13.32 -2.95 5.79
CA LEU A 152 -14.03 -3.33 4.57
C LEU A 152 -14.80 -4.65 4.81
N SER A 153 -15.57 -5.11 3.82
CA SER A 153 -16.41 -6.30 4.02
C SER A 153 -15.60 -7.59 4.15
N SER A 154 -14.48 -7.71 3.43
CA SER A 154 -13.65 -8.91 3.37
C SER A 154 -12.23 -8.74 3.92
N CYS A 155 -11.81 -7.49 4.14
CA CYS A 155 -10.48 -7.17 4.65
C CYS A 155 -10.49 -5.91 5.54
N MET A 156 -9.35 -5.62 6.14
CA MET A 156 -9.04 -4.38 6.82
C MET A 156 -7.80 -3.78 6.15
N LEU A 157 -7.87 -2.49 5.84
CA LEU A 157 -6.71 -1.69 5.44
C LEU A 157 -6.27 -0.86 6.63
N ARG A 158 -5.03 -1.02 7.08
CA ARG A 158 -4.40 -0.19 8.12
C ARG A 158 -3.32 0.68 7.51
N MET A 159 -3.32 1.95 7.86
CA MET A 159 -2.24 2.88 7.52
C MET A 159 -1.71 3.52 8.79
N GLU A 160 -0.39 3.54 8.96
CA GLU A 160 0.25 4.05 10.18
C GLU A 160 1.60 4.72 9.92
N ASN A 161 1.82 5.86 10.57
CA ASN A 161 3.13 6.50 10.70
C ASN A 161 3.93 5.82 11.81
N ILE A 162 4.97 5.08 11.43
CA ILE A 162 5.81 4.33 12.36
C ILE A 162 7.25 4.87 12.38
N VAL A 163 7.97 4.53 13.44
CA VAL A 163 9.44 4.65 13.47
C VAL A 163 10.02 3.25 13.37
N ALA A 164 10.74 2.97 12.27
CA ALA A 164 11.35 1.68 12.02
C ALA A 164 12.80 1.87 11.57
N GLY A 165 13.74 1.18 12.21
CA GLY A 165 15.18 1.31 11.90
C GLY A 165 15.72 2.74 12.08
N GLY A 166 15.13 3.53 13.00
CA GLY A 166 15.50 4.93 13.23
C GLY A 166 14.96 5.92 12.19
N ARG A 167 14.15 5.46 11.23
CA ARG A 167 13.52 6.31 10.20
C ARG A 167 12.03 6.46 10.48
N VAL A 168 11.46 7.60 10.11
CA VAL A 168 10.00 7.79 10.07
C VAL A 168 9.48 7.22 8.75
N ARG A 169 8.49 6.33 8.82
CA ARG A 169 7.98 5.58 7.67
C ARG A 169 6.45 5.51 7.68
N LEU A 170 5.87 5.34 6.50
CA LEU A 170 4.48 4.94 6.34
C LEU A 170 4.41 3.43 6.23
N GLU A 171 3.63 2.79 7.08
CA GLU A 171 3.22 1.40 6.93
C GLU A 171 1.79 1.36 6.36
N ILE A 172 1.60 0.54 5.34
CA ILE A 172 0.30 0.18 4.78
C ILE A 172 0.17 -1.34 4.91
N GLU A 173 -0.81 -1.81 5.65
CA GLU A 173 -1.06 -3.24 5.89
C GLU A 173 -2.46 -3.62 5.45
N VAL A 174 -2.58 -4.71 4.70
CA VAL A 174 -3.86 -5.33 4.32
C VAL A 174 -3.98 -6.66 5.06
N LEU A 175 -5.08 -6.83 5.78
CA LEU A 175 -5.38 -8.00 6.59
C LEU A 175 -6.74 -8.58 6.20
N PRO A 176 -6.86 -9.89 5.96
CA PRO A 176 -8.15 -10.49 5.68
C PRO A 176 -9.06 -10.49 6.93
N ARG A 177 -10.37 -10.42 6.71
CA ARG A 177 -11.41 -10.60 7.74
C ARG A 177 -12.00 -12.00 7.75
#